data_AF-W9VL35-F1
#
_entry.id   AF-W9VL35-F1
#
_cell.length_a   1.000
_cell.length_b   1.000
_cell.length_c   1.000
_cell.angle_alpha   90.00
_cell.angle_beta   90.00
_cell.angle_gamma   90.00
#
_symmetry.space_group_name_H-M   'P 1'
#
loop_
_entity.id
_entity.type
_entity.pdbx_description
1 polymer ?
#
loop_
_entity_poly.entity_id
_entity_poly.type
_entity_poly.pdbx_seq_one_letter_code
_entity_poly.pdbx_strand_id
1 'polypeptide(L)'
;MAKVRLSNLERRRLREECRELLSKHIGIKVHPSQVRLMPKSSDPYRWKIMPEKEEALSGLFSKNISDHSIRAYRELCEGVDKTFEAVSSTPPPTNALDSVVSLQGPEESFSAKIEHLENESARLFHELCQWRDKATAESKGRQLAEEEANRLYDTNQQLQDRIRDYSDRANYLTGRVMKCFEGLDKVLPVLEELKSGLTLGVSSG
;
A
#
# COMPACT_ATOMS: atom_id res chain seq x y z
N MET A 1 55.23 -1.32 -9.91
CA MET A 1 53.95 -1.67 -9.25
C MET A 1 53.01 -2.25 -10.29
N ALA A 2 52.49 -3.47 -10.09
CA ALA A 2 51.66 -4.15 -11.11
C ALA A 2 50.30 -3.47 -11.26
N LYS A 3 49.91 -3.13 -12.50
CA LYS A 3 48.63 -2.50 -12.84
C LYS A 3 47.49 -3.48 -12.53
N VAL A 4 46.72 -3.23 -11.46
CA VAL A 4 45.56 -4.04 -11.09
C VAL A 4 44.53 -3.94 -12.21
N ARG A 5 44.23 -5.07 -12.86
CA ARG A 5 43.19 -5.15 -13.90
C ARG A 5 41.82 -4.92 -13.27
N LEU A 6 40.99 -4.07 -13.88
CA LEU A 6 39.62 -3.73 -13.40
C LEU A 6 38.76 -4.97 -13.11
N SER A 7 38.88 -6.02 -13.93
CA SER A 7 38.20 -7.31 -13.72
C SER A 7 38.51 -7.98 -12.38
N ASN A 8 39.72 -7.80 -11.84
CA ASN A 8 40.08 -8.35 -10.52
C ASN A 8 39.45 -7.56 -9.37
N LEU A 9 39.23 -6.26 -9.55
CA LEU A 9 38.54 -5.41 -8.57
C LEU A 9 37.06 -5.75 -8.52
N GLU A 10 36.43 -5.89 -9.68
CA GLU A 10 35.03 -6.30 -9.80
C GLU A 10 34.79 -7.68 -9.17
N ARG A 11 35.67 -8.66 -9.46
CA ARG A 11 35.60 -9.99 -8.82
C ARG A 11 35.75 -9.91 -7.30
N ARG A 12 36.61 -9.03 -6.78
CA ARG A 12 36.78 -8.84 -5.34
C ARG A 12 35.50 -8.29 -4.70
N ARG A 13 34.94 -7.24 -5.28
CA ARG A 13 33.71 -6.60 -4.81
C ARG A 13 32.54 -7.59 -4.75
N LEU A 14 32.28 -8.31 -5.85
CA LEU A 14 31.17 -9.28 -5.92
C LEU A 14 31.33 -10.44 -4.93
N ARG A 15 32.58 -10.83 -4.65
CA ARG A 15 32.87 -11.83 -3.62
C ARG A 15 32.56 -11.33 -2.21
N GLU A 16 32.87 -10.07 -1.91
CA GLU A 16 32.56 -9.46 -0.62
C GLU A 16 31.05 -9.31 -0.43
N GLU A 17 30.35 -8.79 -1.43
CA GLU A 17 28.88 -8.67 -1.44
C GLU A 17 28.21 -10.06 -1.26
N CYS A 18 28.70 -11.08 -1.95
CA CYS A 18 28.20 -12.45 -1.80
C CYS A 18 28.41 -12.99 -0.38
N ARG A 19 29.57 -12.71 0.24
CA ARG A 19 29.85 -13.14 1.62
C ARG A 19 28.96 -12.44 2.64
N GLU A 20 28.68 -11.16 2.45
CA GLU A 20 27.78 -10.40 3.30
C GLU A 20 26.36 -10.95 3.24
N LEU A 21 25.87 -11.23 2.04
CA LEU A 21 24.54 -11.79 1.83
C LEU A 21 24.41 -13.18 2.50
N LEU A 22 25.38 -14.06 2.26
CA LEU A 22 25.38 -15.40 2.87
C LEU A 22 25.50 -15.33 4.40
N SER A 23 26.35 -14.45 4.93
CA SER A 23 26.47 -14.21 6.38
C SER A 23 25.15 -13.77 7.00
N LYS A 24 24.45 -12.83 6.35
CA LYS A 24 23.13 -12.37 6.80
C LYS A 24 22.10 -13.50 6.80
N HIS A 25 22.09 -14.33 5.76
CA HIS A 25 21.13 -15.43 5.63
C HIS A 25 21.38 -16.57 6.63
N ILE A 26 22.63 -16.86 7.01
CA ILE A 26 22.95 -17.85 8.04
C ILE A 26 22.26 -17.53 9.39
N GLY A 27 21.92 -16.26 9.66
CA GLY A 27 21.12 -15.84 10.81
C GLY A 27 21.82 -15.92 12.17
N ILE A 28 22.88 -16.73 12.29
CA ILE A 28 23.82 -16.77 13.41
C ILE A 28 24.92 -15.71 13.16
N LYS A 29 25.48 -15.11 14.21
CA LYS A 29 26.56 -14.11 14.14
C LYS A 29 27.88 -14.67 13.55
N VAL A 30 27.89 -15.03 12.28
CA VAL A 30 29.06 -15.46 11.51
C VAL A 30 29.55 -14.27 10.70
N HIS A 31 30.80 -13.86 10.89
CA HIS A 31 31.36 -12.74 10.14
C HIS A 31 31.47 -13.09 8.64
N PRO A 32 31.23 -12.17 7.67
CA PRO A 32 31.32 -12.45 6.24
C PRO A 32 32.62 -13.14 5.78
N SER A 33 33.76 -12.78 6.39
CA SER A 33 35.06 -13.41 6.10
C SER A 33 35.16 -14.87 6.58
N GLN A 34 34.33 -15.28 7.54
CA GLN A 34 34.29 -16.64 8.10
C GLN A 34 33.32 -17.55 7.36
N VAL A 35 32.49 -17.01 6.46
CA VAL A 35 31.57 -17.83 5.64
C VAL A 35 32.36 -18.76 4.71
N ARG A 36 32.06 -20.05 4.80
CA ARG A 36 32.55 -21.13 3.94
C ARG A 36 31.37 -21.77 3.19
N LEU A 37 31.59 -22.11 1.92
CA LEU A 37 30.69 -23.02 1.19
C LEU A 37 30.90 -24.47 1.60
N MET A 38 32.08 -24.78 2.16
CA MET A 38 32.38 -26.05 2.80
C MET A 38 32.61 -25.82 4.29
N PRO A 39 31.54 -25.68 5.10
CA PRO A 39 31.67 -25.60 6.55
C PRO A 39 32.33 -26.85 7.09
N LYS A 40 33.24 -26.68 8.05
CA LYS A 40 33.83 -27.75 8.84
C LYS A 40 32.82 -28.23 9.88
N SER A 41 33.10 -29.39 10.48
CA SER A 41 32.32 -29.89 11.63
C SER A 41 32.31 -28.92 12.82
N SER A 42 33.31 -28.04 12.93
CA SER A 42 33.41 -27.00 13.97
C SER A 42 32.61 -25.72 13.67
N ASP A 43 32.14 -25.54 12.43
CA ASP A 43 31.40 -24.34 12.05
C ASP A 43 29.93 -24.46 12.49
N PRO A 44 29.28 -23.37 12.94
CA PRO A 44 27.95 -23.44 13.57
C PRO A 44 26.80 -23.71 12.58
N TYR A 45 27.09 -23.81 11.29
CA TYR A 45 26.10 -24.00 10.25
C TYR A 45 26.58 -24.96 9.16
N ARG A 46 25.63 -25.56 8.45
CA ARG A 46 25.78 -26.40 7.26
C ARG A 46 24.87 -25.88 6.16
N TRP A 47 25.20 -26.21 4.93
CA TRP A 47 24.32 -25.94 3.80
C TRP A 47 23.45 -27.16 3.54
N LYS A 48 22.15 -26.96 3.47
CA LYS A 48 21.18 -27.95 3.00
C LYS A 48 20.76 -27.54 1.59
N ILE A 49 21.08 -28.38 0.62
CA ILE A 49 20.73 -28.16 -0.79
C ILE A 49 19.41 -28.88 -1.06
N MET A 50 18.52 -28.25 -1.80
CA MET A 50 17.24 -28.86 -2.18
C MET A 50 17.51 -30.01 -3.18
N PRO A 51 16.84 -31.18 -3.05
CA PRO A 51 17.12 -32.36 -3.87
C PRO A 51 17.07 -32.10 -5.38
N GLU A 52 16.14 -31.26 -5.83
CA GLU A 52 15.97 -30.89 -7.24
C GLU A 52 17.17 -30.17 -7.87
N LYS A 53 18.07 -29.62 -7.05
CA LYS A 53 19.23 -28.82 -7.48
C LYS A 53 20.56 -29.37 -6.98
N GLU A 54 20.55 -30.54 -6.35
CA GLU A 54 21.73 -31.14 -5.73
C GLU A 54 22.86 -31.36 -6.75
N GLU A 55 22.56 -31.96 -7.91
CA GLU A 55 23.58 -32.18 -8.96
C GLU A 55 24.15 -30.87 -9.52
N ALA A 56 23.28 -29.88 -9.75
CA ALA A 56 23.68 -28.59 -10.32
C ALA A 56 24.54 -27.75 -9.34
N LEU A 57 24.24 -27.82 -8.04
CA LEU A 57 24.91 -27.02 -7.01
C LEU A 57 26.07 -27.75 -6.34
N SER A 58 26.18 -29.08 -6.48
CA SER A 58 27.31 -29.85 -5.94
C SER A 58 28.67 -29.29 -6.37
N GLY A 59 28.79 -28.88 -7.64
CA GLY A 59 30.01 -28.24 -8.15
C GLY A 59 30.33 -26.90 -7.47
N LEU A 60 29.30 -26.15 -7.06
CA LEU A 60 29.42 -24.85 -6.40
C LEU A 60 29.83 -24.99 -4.93
N PHE A 61 29.29 -25.99 -4.22
CA PHE A 61 29.62 -26.25 -2.82
C PHE A 61 30.90 -27.09 -2.63
N SER A 62 31.54 -27.54 -3.72
CA SER A 62 32.81 -28.29 -3.67
C SER A 62 34.08 -27.42 -3.57
N LYS A 63 33.96 -26.09 -3.59
CA LYS A 63 35.09 -25.14 -3.58
C LYS A 63 34.84 -23.98 -2.64
N ASN A 64 35.92 -23.30 -2.22
CA ASN A 64 35.80 -22.07 -1.42
C ASN A 64 35.28 -20.90 -2.26
N ILE A 65 34.63 -19.94 -1.60
CA ILE A 65 34.14 -18.70 -2.23
C ILE A 65 35.29 -17.95 -2.94
N SER A 66 36.51 -17.99 -2.42
CA SER A 66 37.67 -17.32 -3.04
C SER A 66 37.95 -17.83 -4.46
N ASP A 67 37.64 -19.09 -4.74
CA ASP A 67 38.11 -19.83 -5.91
C ASP A 67 37.06 -19.81 -7.04
N HIS A 68 35.88 -19.28 -6.75
CA HIS A 68 34.74 -19.22 -7.67
C HIS A 68 34.78 -18.03 -8.63
N SER A 69 34.10 -18.18 -9.76
CA SER A 69 33.96 -17.13 -10.77
C SER A 69 32.90 -16.10 -10.39
N ILE A 70 32.87 -14.98 -11.12
CA ILE A 70 31.81 -13.96 -10.96
C ILE A 70 30.41 -14.57 -11.15
N ARG A 71 30.27 -15.48 -12.12
CA ARG A 71 28.98 -16.17 -12.38
C ARG A 71 28.53 -17.00 -11.18
N ALA A 72 29.45 -17.72 -10.55
CA ALA A 72 29.18 -18.50 -9.35
C ALA A 72 28.72 -17.63 -8.16
N TYR A 73 29.25 -16.41 -7.99
CA TYR A 73 28.75 -15.50 -6.96
C TYR A 73 27.30 -15.09 -7.18
N ARG A 74 26.93 -14.83 -8.43
CA ARG A 74 25.54 -14.50 -8.79
C ARG A 74 24.60 -15.67 -8.51
N GLU A 75 24.99 -16.88 -8.94
CA GLU A 75 24.21 -18.10 -8.70
C GLU A 75 24.05 -18.39 -7.19
N LEU A 76 25.08 -18.15 -6.38
CA LEU A 76 24.98 -18.24 -4.91
C LEU A 76 24.00 -17.22 -4.35
N CYS A 77 24.12 -15.94 -4.73
CA CYS A 77 23.27 -14.89 -4.19
C CYS A 77 21.79 -15.07 -4.56
N GLU A 78 21.51 -15.52 -5.78
CA GLU A 78 20.14 -15.74 -6.26
C GLU A 78 19.51 -17.03 -5.71
N GLY A 79 20.33 -18.02 -5.36
CA GLY A 79 19.91 -19.34 -4.89
C GLY A 79 19.55 -19.44 -3.40
N VAL A 80 19.97 -18.46 -2.60
CA VAL A 80 19.58 -18.38 -1.18
C VAL A 80 18.06 -18.43 -1.03
N ASP A 81 17.56 -19.25 -0.10
CA ASP A 81 16.13 -19.46 0.20
C ASP A 81 15.31 -20.10 -0.93
N LYS A 82 15.93 -20.43 -2.07
CA LYS A 82 15.26 -21.06 -3.22
C LYS A 82 15.78 -22.45 -3.51
N THR A 83 17.10 -22.59 -3.51
CA THR A 83 17.78 -23.81 -3.95
C THR A 83 18.67 -24.41 -2.87
N PHE A 84 19.06 -23.62 -1.88
CA PHE A 84 19.75 -24.07 -0.68
C PHE A 84 19.44 -23.13 0.50
N GLU A 85 19.62 -23.64 1.71
CA GLU A 85 19.41 -22.91 2.96
C GLU A 85 20.53 -23.23 3.97
N ALA A 86 20.84 -22.27 4.85
CA ALA A 86 21.71 -22.51 5.99
C ALA A 86 20.94 -23.21 7.11
N VAL A 87 21.45 -24.35 7.58
CA VAL A 87 20.91 -25.10 8.73
C VAL A 87 21.94 -25.16 9.85
N SER A 88 21.49 -25.26 11.11
CA SER A 88 22.39 -25.38 12.26
C SER A 88 23.22 -26.68 12.19
N SER A 89 24.54 -26.57 12.40
CA SER A 89 25.44 -27.75 12.46
C SER A 89 25.35 -28.50 13.78
N THR A 90 24.94 -27.82 14.85
CA THR A 90 24.76 -28.46 16.14
C THR A 90 23.57 -29.41 16.03
N PRO A 91 23.76 -30.73 16.25
CA PRO A 91 22.62 -31.58 16.53
C PRO A 91 21.89 -30.99 17.76
N PRO A 92 20.56 -31.12 17.87
CA PRO A 92 19.89 -30.86 19.14
C PRO A 92 20.67 -31.63 20.22
N PRO A 93 21.04 -31.00 21.34
CA PRO A 93 22.05 -31.53 22.25
C PRO A 93 21.70 -32.96 22.66
N THR A 94 22.46 -33.92 22.13
CA THR A 94 22.34 -35.37 22.39
C THR A 94 22.83 -35.77 23.78
N ASN A 95 22.99 -34.80 24.68
CA ASN A 95 23.26 -34.99 26.11
C ASN A 95 22.03 -34.65 26.98
N ALA A 96 20.82 -34.73 26.41
CA ALA A 96 19.56 -34.50 27.11
C ALA A 96 19.02 -35.77 27.81
N LEU A 97 19.89 -36.59 28.40
CA LEU A 97 19.47 -37.67 29.32
C LEU A 97 19.77 -37.33 30.78
N ASP A 98 20.83 -36.54 31.07
CA ASP A 98 21.21 -36.24 32.47
C ASP A 98 20.95 -34.80 32.90
N SER A 99 20.55 -33.90 32.00
CA SER A 99 20.21 -32.51 32.32
C SER A 99 18.69 -32.25 32.34
N VAL A 100 17.91 -33.29 32.62
CA VAL A 100 16.44 -33.27 32.73
C VAL A 100 15.95 -32.64 34.05
N VAL A 101 16.83 -32.27 34.97
CA VAL A 101 16.40 -31.91 36.34
C VAL A 101 16.09 -30.42 36.56
N SER A 102 16.43 -29.48 35.66
CA SER A 102 16.37 -28.05 36.08
C SER A 102 15.75 -27.03 35.13
N LEU A 103 14.92 -27.44 34.16
CA LEU A 103 13.98 -26.51 33.50
C LEU A 103 12.61 -27.19 33.34
N GLN A 104 11.91 -27.32 34.46
CA GLN A 104 10.46 -27.51 34.48
C GLN A 104 9.78 -26.23 33.97
N GLY A 105 9.62 -26.12 32.66
CA GLY A 105 8.43 -25.57 32.04
C GLY A 105 7.90 -26.65 31.11
N PRO A 106 6.57 -26.89 31.01
CA PRO A 106 6.07 -27.99 30.21
C PRO A 106 6.37 -27.70 28.73
N GLU A 107 7.43 -28.29 28.18
CA GLU A 107 7.67 -28.29 26.74
C GLU A 107 6.61 -29.16 26.09
N GLU A 108 5.59 -28.50 25.56
CA GLU A 108 4.58 -29.09 24.70
C GLU A 108 5.26 -29.91 23.60
N SER A 109 4.84 -31.17 23.46
CA SER A 109 5.26 -32.08 22.39
C SER A 109 5.25 -31.37 21.03
N PHE A 110 6.18 -31.71 20.13
CA PHE A 110 6.16 -31.19 18.75
C PHE A 110 4.80 -31.38 18.07
N SER A 111 4.08 -32.47 18.37
CA SER A 111 2.71 -32.67 17.91
C SER A 111 1.73 -31.65 18.48
N ALA A 112 1.83 -31.32 19.77
CA ALA A 112 1.03 -30.27 20.40
C ALA A 112 1.34 -28.88 19.80
N LYS A 113 2.60 -28.62 19.45
CA LYS A 113 3.00 -27.37 18.79
C LYS A 113 2.49 -27.26 17.35
N ILE A 114 2.49 -28.37 16.60
CA ILE A 114 1.92 -28.43 15.26
C ILE A 114 0.41 -28.18 15.33
N GLU A 115 -0.30 -28.87 16.23
CA GLU A 115 -1.74 -28.69 16.44
C GLU A 115 -2.08 -27.26 16.87
N HIS A 116 -1.29 -26.66 17.77
CA HIS A 116 -1.44 -25.26 18.16
C HIS A 116 -1.29 -24.30 16.96
N LEU A 117 -0.25 -24.50 16.14
CA LEU A 117 -0.01 -23.66 14.95
C LEU A 117 -1.09 -23.85 13.89
N GLU A 118 -1.60 -25.07 13.70
CA GLU A 118 -2.71 -25.35 12.79
C GLU A 118 -4.00 -24.67 13.27
N ASN A 119 -4.30 -24.74 14.56
CA ASN A 119 -5.43 -24.04 15.16
C ASN A 119 -5.29 -22.52 15.07
N GLU A 120 -4.10 -21.96 15.29
CA GLU A 120 -3.85 -20.54 15.10
C GLU A 120 -3.99 -20.12 13.64
N SER A 121 -3.49 -20.92 12.70
CA SER A 121 -3.64 -20.69 11.27
C SER A 121 -5.10 -20.67 10.86
N ALA A 122 -5.90 -21.64 11.35
CA ALA A 122 -7.34 -21.69 11.11
C ALA A 122 -8.07 -20.47 11.72
N ARG A 123 -7.70 -20.06 12.94
CA ARG A 123 -8.26 -18.86 13.60
C ARG A 123 -7.96 -17.60 12.81
N LEU A 124 -6.70 -17.39 12.46
CA LEU A 124 -6.26 -16.22 11.68
C LEU A 124 -6.92 -16.20 10.30
N PHE A 125 -7.03 -17.35 9.63
CA PHE A 125 -7.73 -17.46 8.35
C PHE A 125 -9.20 -17.07 8.47
N HIS A 126 -9.87 -17.51 9.54
CA HIS A 126 -11.25 -17.12 9.82
C HIS A 126 -11.40 -15.62 10.06
N GLU A 127 -10.52 -15.02 10.86
CA GLU A 127 -10.50 -13.57 11.09
C GLU A 127 -10.26 -12.80 9.80
N LEU A 128 -9.32 -13.24 8.96
CA LEU A 128 -9.06 -12.63 7.65
C LEU A 128 -10.30 -12.67 6.74
N CYS A 129 -11.02 -13.79 6.72
CA CYS A 129 -12.26 -13.90 5.97
C CYS A 129 -13.32 -12.92 6.50
N GLN A 130 -13.51 -12.85 7.81
CA GLN A 130 -14.45 -11.89 8.41
C GLN A 130 -14.09 -10.44 8.07
N TRP A 131 -12.81 -10.08 8.18
CA TRP A 131 -12.36 -8.71 7.88
C TRP A 131 -12.52 -8.36 6.41
N ARG A 132 -12.23 -9.30 5.51
CA ARG A 132 -12.47 -9.13 4.08
C ARG A 132 -13.95 -8.89 3.78
N ASP A 133 -14.83 -9.66 4.40
CA ASP A 133 -16.27 -9.56 4.15
C ASP A 133 -16.82 -8.23 4.71
N LYS A 134 -16.37 -7.82 5.91
CA LYS A 134 -16.67 -6.51 6.48
C LYS A 134 -16.19 -5.37 5.58
N ALA A 135 -14.94 -5.41 5.12
CA ALA A 135 -14.39 -4.39 4.23
C ALA A 135 -15.15 -4.31 2.91
N THR A 136 -15.56 -5.46 2.37
CA THR A 136 -16.35 -5.52 1.13
C THR A 136 -17.74 -4.90 1.32
N ALA A 137 -18.43 -5.22 2.42
CA ALA A 137 -19.74 -4.66 2.74
C ALA A 137 -19.66 -3.14 2.96
N GLU A 138 -18.62 -2.69 3.69
CA GLU A 138 -18.36 -1.28 3.98
C GLU A 138 -18.06 -0.50 2.70
N SER A 139 -17.21 -1.04 1.82
CA SER A 139 -16.90 -0.43 0.52
C SER A 139 -18.14 -0.28 -0.37
N LYS A 140 -19.01 -1.29 -0.42
CA LYS A 140 -20.27 -1.22 -1.18
C LYS A 140 -21.22 -0.18 -0.59
N GLY A 141 -21.34 -0.14 0.74
CA GLY A 141 -22.15 0.86 1.43
C GLY A 141 -21.66 2.29 1.16
N ARG A 142 -20.34 2.51 1.22
CA ARG A 142 -19.73 3.81 0.92
C ARG A 142 -20.01 4.25 -0.52
N GLN A 143 -19.87 3.36 -1.48
CA GLN A 143 -20.14 3.68 -2.89
C GLN A 143 -21.59 4.12 -3.11
N LEU A 144 -22.56 3.38 -2.55
CA LEU A 144 -23.98 3.75 -2.68
C LEU A 144 -24.29 5.11 -2.03
N ALA A 145 -23.68 5.39 -0.87
CA ALA A 145 -23.84 6.68 -0.20
C ALA A 145 -23.23 7.83 -1.02
N GLU A 146 -22.09 7.60 -1.67
CA GLU A 146 -21.44 8.58 -2.55
C GLU A 146 -22.25 8.86 -3.82
N GLU A 147 -22.81 7.82 -4.45
CA GLU A 147 -23.71 7.96 -5.60
C GLU A 147 -24.95 8.80 -5.25
N GLU A 148 -25.56 8.57 -4.08
CA GLU A 148 -26.72 9.34 -3.62
C GLU A 148 -26.33 10.78 -3.26
N ALA A 149 -25.17 10.99 -2.62
CA ALA A 149 -24.67 12.32 -2.32
C ALA A 149 -24.44 13.15 -3.60
N ASN A 150 -23.88 12.53 -4.64
CA ASN A 150 -23.69 13.18 -5.94
C ASN A 150 -25.03 13.54 -6.59
N ARG A 151 -26.03 12.66 -6.56
CA ARG A 151 -27.37 12.97 -7.06
C ARG A 151 -28.03 14.13 -6.34
N LEU A 152 -27.91 14.16 -5.01
CA LEU A 152 -28.43 15.26 -4.20
C LEU A 152 -27.70 16.57 -4.50
N TYR A 153 -26.38 16.51 -4.70
CA TYR A 153 -25.58 17.65 -5.10
C TYR A 153 -26.04 18.23 -6.45
N ASP A 154 -26.19 17.39 -7.47
CA ASP A 154 -26.67 17.81 -8.80
C ASP A 154 -28.06 18.43 -8.74
N THR A 155 -28.97 17.80 -7.98
CA THR A 155 -30.33 18.31 -7.81
C THR A 155 -30.33 19.66 -7.08
N ASN A 156 -29.50 19.81 -6.05
CA ASN A 156 -29.38 21.06 -5.32
C ASN A 156 -28.83 22.17 -6.22
N GLN A 157 -27.81 21.87 -7.02
CA GLN A 157 -27.27 22.82 -7.99
C GLN A 157 -28.33 23.28 -9.00
N GLN A 158 -29.11 22.34 -9.57
CA GLN A 158 -30.19 22.67 -10.49
C GLN A 158 -31.27 23.56 -9.84
N LEU A 159 -31.62 23.29 -8.59
CA LEU A 159 -32.58 24.11 -7.85
C LEU A 159 -32.03 25.52 -7.59
N GLN A 160 -30.75 25.66 -7.25
CA GLN A 160 -30.11 26.97 -7.09
C GLN A 160 -30.10 27.77 -8.39
N ASP A 161 -29.82 27.13 -9.52
CA ASP A 161 -29.84 27.78 -10.83
C ASP A 161 -31.26 28.23 -11.19
N ARG A 162 -32.28 27.43 -10.89
CA ARG A 162 -33.69 27.82 -11.09
C ARG A 162 -34.10 28.98 -10.19
N ILE A 163 -33.70 28.99 -8.93
CA ILE A 163 -33.96 30.11 -8.01
C ILE A 163 -33.34 31.40 -8.56
N ARG A 164 -32.12 31.31 -9.10
CA ARG A 164 -31.44 32.43 -9.73
C ARG A 164 -32.21 32.95 -10.95
N ASP A 165 -32.62 32.06 -11.86
CA ASP A 165 -33.42 32.44 -13.03
C ASP A 165 -34.73 33.14 -12.63
N TYR A 166 -35.46 32.58 -11.67
CA TYR A 166 -36.69 33.20 -11.18
C TYR A 166 -36.44 34.58 -10.56
N SER A 167 -35.36 34.71 -9.79
CA SER A 167 -34.94 35.99 -9.21
C SER A 167 -34.63 37.03 -10.30
N ASP A 168 -33.85 36.66 -11.32
CA ASP A 168 -33.48 37.56 -12.42
C ASP A 168 -34.71 38.00 -13.23
N ARG A 169 -35.63 37.08 -13.50
CA ARG A 169 -36.89 37.38 -14.19
C ARG A 169 -37.79 38.28 -13.36
N ALA A 170 -37.90 38.04 -12.06
CA ALA A 170 -38.67 38.89 -11.15
C ALA A 170 -38.09 40.32 -11.09
N ASN A 171 -36.77 40.45 -11.01
CA ASN A 171 -36.07 41.74 -11.02
C ASN A 171 -36.30 42.49 -12.34
N TYR A 172 -36.20 41.79 -13.47
CA TYR A 172 -36.47 42.35 -14.79
C TYR A 172 -37.89 42.90 -14.91
N LEU A 173 -38.89 42.12 -14.52
CA LEU A 173 -40.29 42.54 -14.56
C LEU A 173 -40.57 43.71 -13.61
N THR A 174 -40.02 43.66 -12.40
CA THR A 174 -40.13 44.74 -11.42
C THR A 174 -39.56 46.04 -11.99
N GLY A 175 -38.38 45.98 -12.61
CA GLY A 175 -37.77 47.15 -13.27
C GLY A 175 -38.60 47.69 -14.44
N ARG A 176 -39.28 46.82 -15.21
CA ARG A 176 -40.21 47.25 -16.26
C ARG A 176 -41.45 47.95 -15.69
N VAL A 177 -42.03 47.40 -14.64
CA VAL A 177 -43.20 47.97 -13.97
C VAL A 177 -42.87 49.35 -13.40
N MET A 178 -41.71 49.51 -12.77
CA MET A 178 -41.24 50.81 -12.28
C MET A 178 -41.15 51.86 -13.40
N LYS A 179 -40.57 51.51 -14.55
CA LYS A 179 -40.51 52.41 -15.71
C LYS A 179 -41.89 52.80 -16.26
N CYS A 180 -42.86 51.89 -16.22
CA CYS A 180 -44.24 52.19 -16.59
C CYS A 180 -44.85 53.22 -15.63
N PHE A 181 -44.67 53.04 -14.32
CA PHE A 181 -45.13 53.99 -13.31
C PHE A 181 -44.46 55.36 -13.46
N GLU A 182 -43.13 55.42 -13.66
CA GLU A 182 -42.42 56.68 -13.93
C GLU A 182 -42.94 57.41 -15.18
N GLY A 183 -43.35 56.66 -16.21
CA GLY A 183 -43.99 57.22 -17.40
C GLY A 183 -45.38 57.77 -17.09
N LEU A 184 -46.18 57.04 -16.32
CA LEU A 184 -47.51 57.48 -15.89
C LEU A 184 -47.44 58.74 -15.03
N ASP A 185 -46.49 58.81 -14.09
CA ASP A 185 -46.28 59.98 -13.23
C ASP A 185 -45.95 61.24 -14.02
N LYS A 186 -45.35 61.12 -15.21
CA LYS A 186 -45.08 62.26 -16.11
C LYS A 186 -46.31 62.69 -16.91
N VAL A 187 -47.16 61.74 -17.30
CA VAL A 187 -48.33 62.00 -18.17
C VAL A 187 -49.54 62.47 -17.37
N LEU A 188 -49.71 61.98 -16.14
CA LEU A 188 -50.81 62.34 -15.24
C LEU A 188 -50.95 63.87 -15.04
N PRO A 189 -49.90 64.63 -14.72
CA PRO A 189 -49.99 66.08 -14.54
C PRO A 189 -50.44 66.80 -15.81
N VAL A 190 -49.98 66.37 -16.99
CA VAL A 190 -50.36 66.98 -18.28
C VAL A 190 -51.84 66.76 -18.58
N LEU A 191 -52.36 65.57 -18.27
CA LEU A 191 -53.79 65.28 -18.40
C LEU A 191 -54.64 66.10 -17.42
N GLU A 192 -54.18 66.27 -16.19
CA GLU A 192 -54.83 67.13 -15.20
C GLU A 192 -54.86 68.60 -15.63
N GLU A 193 -53.75 69.10 -16.19
CA GLU A 193 -53.66 70.44 -16.75
C GLU A 193 -54.64 70.64 -17.93
N LEU A 194 -54.65 69.73 -18.90
CA LEU A 194 -55.60 69.76 -20.03
C LEU A 194 -57.06 69.73 -19.57
N LYS A 195 -57.37 68.89 -18.57
CA LYS A 195 -58.71 68.82 -17.97
C LYS A 195 -59.10 70.14 -17.32
N SER A 196 -58.20 70.76 -16.56
CA SER A 196 -58.44 72.05 -15.91
C SER A 196 -58.68 73.18 -16.93
N GLY A 197 -57.93 73.19 -18.04
CA GLY A 197 -58.10 74.14 -19.14
C GLY A 197 -59.44 73.99 -19.87
N LEU A 198 -59.89 72.75 -20.10
CA LEU A 198 -61.21 72.46 -20.67
C LEU A 198 -62.36 72.93 -19.76
N THR A 199 -62.23 72.78 -18.44
CA THR A 199 -63.26 73.24 -17.50
C THR A 199 -63.38 74.77 -17.42
N LEU A 200 -62.29 75.51 -17.67
CA LEU A 200 -62.29 76.97 -17.76
C LEU A 200 -62.93 77.48 -19.07
N GLY A 201 -62.80 76.73 -20.17
CA GLY A 201 -63.40 77.08 -21.46
C GLY A 201 -64.92 76.90 -21.55
N VAL A 202 -65.53 76.06 -20.69
CA VAL A 202 -66.98 75.79 -20.68
C VAL A 202 -67.77 76.79 -19.83
N SER A 203 -67.12 77.57 -18.95
CA SER A 203 -67.79 78.58 -18.11
C SER A 203 -67.92 79.98 -18.76
N SER A 204 -67.60 80.13 -20.06
CA SER A 204 -67.63 81.43 -20.77
C SER A 204 -68.57 81.45 -21.99
N GLY A 205 -69.55 80.54 -22.06
CA GLY A 205 -70.57 80.49 -23.13
C GLY A 205 -71.97 80.74 -22.59
#